data_AF-A0A956CS98-F1
#
_entry.id   AF-A0A956CS98-F1
#
_cell.length_a   1.000
_cell.length_b   1.000
_cell.length_c   1.000
_cell.angle_alpha   90.00
_cell.angle_beta   90.00
_cell.angle_gamma   90.00
#
_symmetry.space_group_name_H-M   'P 1'
#
loop_
_entity.id
_entity.type
_entity.pdbx_description
1 polymer ?
#
loop_
_entity_poly.entity_id
_entity_poly.type
_entity_poly.pdbx_seq_one_letter_code
_entity_poly.pdbx_strand_id
1 'polypeptide(L)'
;MKTEGSRRLAIWGALTLALGGVTPGCGGESAVNDAPEGTRGEEAVRQQCNAQGREVRAVDVNNDGEPDIRHVFEDGRESCAQYDMNFDGLVDITRFFGEDGHTIVQEEHDFDFDGRLDQISYYENGVLVRKELDTNFDNRIDTWVWCAGRLYARQERDRHHLGRVDTWEFFDDGVLREARYDDNN
;
A
#
# COMPACT_ATOMS: atom_id res chain seq x y z
N MET A 1 -1.43 -29.95 -46.73
CA MET A 1 -1.12 -31.01 -45.75
C MET A 1 -0.75 -30.35 -44.44
N LYS A 2 -1.55 -30.58 -43.39
CA LYS A 2 -1.29 -30.18 -42.00
C LYS A 2 -0.23 -31.11 -41.41
N THR A 3 0.65 -30.56 -40.58
CA THR A 3 1.32 -31.33 -39.51
C THR A 3 1.39 -30.46 -38.25
N GLU A 4 0.45 -30.73 -37.33
CA GLU A 4 0.48 -30.32 -35.93
C GLU A 4 1.50 -31.17 -35.18
N GLY A 5 2.28 -30.56 -34.29
CA GLY A 5 3.18 -31.25 -33.37
C GLY A 5 2.89 -30.81 -31.94
N SER A 6 1.93 -31.45 -31.27
CA SER A 6 1.64 -31.25 -29.85
C SER A 6 2.53 -32.16 -29.01
N ARG A 7 3.34 -31.58 -28.11
CA ARG A 7 4.11 -32.33 -27.10
C ARG A 7 3.43 -32.17 -25.75
N ARG A 8 2.88 -33.27 -25.24
CA ARG A 8 2.44 -33.42 -23.84
C ARG A 8 3.60 -34.00 -23.03
N LEU A 9 3.97 -33.33 -21.94
CA LEU A 9 4.85 -33.88 -20.90
C LEU A 9 4.01 -34.08 -19.64
N ALA A 10 3.93 -35.34 -19.22
CA ALA A 10 3.37 -35.73 -17.93
C ALA A 10 4.51 -35.75 -16.90
N ILE A 11 4.30 -35.15 -15.73
CA ILE A 11 5.18 -35.32 -14.57
C ILE A 11 4.33 -35.80 -13.39
N TRP A 12 4.75 -36.93 -12.84
CA TRP A 12 4.22 -37.54 -11.61
C TRP A 12 5.03 -37.04 -10.39
N GLY A 13 4.34 -36.80 -9.27
CA GLY A 13 4.84 -37.23 -7.94
C GLY A 13 5.51 -36.22 -7.00
N ALA A 14 4.70 -35.70 -6.06
CA ALA A 14 4.93 -35.62 -4.60
C ALA A 14 5.99 -34.70 -3.94
N LEU A 15 5.46 -33.67 -3.26
CA LEU A 15 5.55 -33.36 -1.82
C LEU A 15 6.95 -33.22 -1.16
N THR A 16 7.30 -32.02 -0.67
CA THR A 16 7.29 -31.68 0.79
C THR A 16 7.80 -30.26 1.11
N LEU A 17 7.11 -29.68 2.11
CA LEU A 17 7.50 -28.67 3.11
C LEU A 17 8.22 -27.38 2.67
N ALA A 18 7.49 -26.26 2.74
CA ALA A 18 8.08 -24.98 3.11
C ALA A 18 7.38 -24.46 4.38
N LEU A 19 8.17 -24.31 5.45
CA LEU A 19 7.80 -23.65 6.69
C LEU A 19 7.50 -22.16 6.43
N GLY A 20 6.49 -21.65 7.13
CA GLY A 20 5.95 -20.32 6.92
C GLY A 20 6.86 -19.18 7.37
N GLY A 21 6.75 -18.07 6.62
CA GLY A 21 6.92 -16.72 7.12
C GLY A 21 5.56 -16.04 7.03
N VAL A 22 5.03 -15.58 8.16
CA VAL A 22 3.77 -14.84 8.22
C VAL A 22 4.10 -13.37 8.05
N THR A 23 3.81 -12.80 6.88
CA THR A 23 3.62 -11.35 6.75
C THR A 23 2.11 -11.06 6.89
N PRO A 24 1.72 -9.98 7.58
CA PRO A 24 0.31 -9.68 7.85
C PRO A 24 -0.38 -9.28 6.54
N GLY A 25 -1.12 -10.23 5.95
CA GLY A 25 -1.94 -10.04 4.77
C GLY A 25 -3.19 -9.19 5.07
N CYS A 26 -3.70 -8.56 4.01
CA CYS A 26 -4.77 -7.55 3.97
C CYS A 26 -6.13 -8.08 4.51
N GLY A 27 -7.24 -7.35 4.46
CA GLY A 27 -8.54 -7.90 4.90
C GLY A 27 -9.65 -7.11 4.22
N GLY A 28 -10.77 -7.69 3.78
CA GLY A 28 -11.96 -6.94 3.32
C GLY A 28 -12.54 -7.37 1.97
N GLU A 29 -13.85 -7.55 1.92
CA GLU A 29 -14.61 -8.03 0.74
C GLU A 29 -14.53 -7.02 -0.43
N SER A 30 -14.38 -7.54 -1.65
CA SER A 30 -13.99 -6.76 -2.83
C SER A 30 -15.10 -5.87 -3.39
N ALA A 31 -14.82 -4.57 -3.49
CA ALA A 31 -15.49 -3.67 -4.41
C ALA A 31 -14.55 -3.36 -5.58
N VAL A 32 -14.74 -4.07 -6.71
CA VAL A 32 -14.04 -3.78 -7.96
C VAL A 32 -14.83 -2.71 -8.71
N ASN A 33 -14.50 -1.45 -8.51
CA ASN A 33 -14.93 -0.37 -9.39
C ASN A 33 -13.71 0.41 -9.92
N ASP A 34 -13.89 0.91 -11.15
CA ASP A 34 -12.90 1.38 -12.12
C ASP A 34 -11.81 2.32 -11.58
N ALA A 35 -10.56 2.09 -12.00
CA ALA A 35 -9.44 3.00 -11.78
C ALA A 35 -9.36 4.01 -12.94
N PRO A 36 -9.43 5.34 -12.70
CA PRO A 36 -9.22 6.37 -13.71
C PRO A 36 -7.76 6.48 -14.14
N GLU A 37 -7.57 6.92 -15.38
CA GLU A 37 -6.31 7.26 -16.03
C GLU A 37 -5.61 8.46 -15.37
N GLY A 38 -4.27 8.38 -15.24
CA GLY A 38 -3.39 9.53 -15.03
C GLY A 38 -3.27 10.03 -13.59
N THR A 39 -2.09 9.81 -13.00
CA THR A 39 -1.60 10.41 -11.72
C THR A 39 -2.52 10.26 -10.51
N ARG A 40 -2.52 9.08 -9.88
CA ARG A 40 -2.98 8.88 -8.49
C ARG A 40 -1.79 8.86 -7.53
N GLY A 41 -1.07 9.98 -7.45
CA GLY A 41 0.19 10.08 -6.70
C GLY A 41 0.88 11.43 -6.87
N GLU A 42 0.12 12.54 -6.92
CA GLU A 42 0.73 13.85 -6.67
C GLU A 42 0.91 14.02 -5.16
N GLU A 43 1.96 14.73 -4.73
CA GLU A 43 2.23 15.13 -3.33
C GLU A 43 0.98 15.71 -2.61
N ALA A 44 0.03 16.24 -3.39
CA ALA A 44 -1.28 16.73 -2.95
C ALA A 44 -2.25 15.65 -2.42
N VAL A 45 -1.95 14.36 -2.56
CA VAL A 45 -2.80 13.24 -2.08
C VAL A 45 -2.51 12.88 -0.62
N ARG A 46 -1.38 13.34 -0.06
CA ARG A 46 -1.03 13.13 1.35
C ARG A 46 -2.15 13.65 2.24
N GLN A 47 -2.72 12.77 3.05
CA GLN A 47 -3.65 13.23 4.07
C GLN A 47 -2.84 14.04 5.09
N GLN A 48 -3.31 15.23 5.46
CA GLN A 48 -2.58 16.04 6.42
C GLN A 48 -2.93 15.67 7.86
N CYS A 49 -1.92 15.29 8.64
CA CYS A 49 -2.03 15.20 10.09
C CYS A 49 -1.96 16.62 10.70
N ASN A 50 -3.10 17.30 10.75
CA ASN A 50 -3.21 18.66 11.31
C ASN A 50 -3.08 18.62 12.84
N ALA A 51 -2.05 19.29 13.39
CA ALA A 51 -1.81 19.41 14.83
C ALA A 51 -2.20 20.78 15.41
N GLN A 52 -2.51 21.76 14.56
CA GLN A 52 -2.72 23.15 14.99
C GLN A 52 -4.01 23.28 15.80
N GLY A 53 -3.89 23.75 17.05
CA GLY A 53 -5.02 23.90 17.97
C GLY A 53 -5.56 22.57 18.52
N ARG A 54 -4.86 21.46 18.28
CA ARG A 54 -5.20 20.12 18.78
C ARG A 54 -4.33 19.73 19.97
N GLU A 55 -4.77 18.74 20.74
CA GLU A 55 -3.93 18.15 21.77
C GLU A 55 -2.86 17.27 21.10
N VAL A 56 -1.59 17.47 21.46
CA VAL A 56 -0.47 16.69 20.94
C VAL A 56 0.27 16.05 22.10
N ARG A 57 0.46 14.74 22.05
CA ARG A 57 1.32 13.98 22.96
C ARG A 57 2.52 13.49 22.17
N ALA A 58 3.72 13.86 22.61
CA ALA A 58 4.94 13.56 21.87
C ALA A 58 5.97 12.86 22.76
N VAL A 59 6.77 11.99 22.14
CA VAL A 59 7.85 11.23 22.79
C VAL A 59 9.10 11.41 21.96
N ASP A 60 10.15 11.89 22.62
CA ASP A 60 11.53 11.87 22.14
C ASP A 60 12.16 10.57 22.68
N VAL A 61 12.41 9.62 21.79
CA VAL A 61 12.90 8.26 22.09
C VAL A 61 14.42 8.26 22.21
N ASN A 62 15.12 9.03 21.38
CA ASN A 62 16.59 9.04 21.33
C ASN A 62 17.24 10.13 22.23
N ASN A 63 16.45 11.02 22.82
CA ASN A 63 16.83 12.18 23.63
C ASN A 63 17.67 13.23 22.90
N ASP A 64 17.40 13.47 21.62
CA ASP A 64 18.10 14.51 20.84
C ASP A 64 17.41 15.89 20.89
N GLY A 65 16.22 15.97 21.48
CA GLY A 65 15.44 17.19 21.64
C GLY A 65 14.34 17.38 20.59
N GLU A 66 14.30 16.57 19.54
CA GLU A 66 13.20 16.50 18.57
C GLU A 66 12.32 15.27 18.87
N PRO A 67 10.99 15.43 19.01
CA PRO A 67 10.13 14.28 19.25
C PRO A 67 9.96 13.38 18.01
N ASP A 68 10.27 12.10 18.20
CA ASP A 68 10.19 11.03 17.20
C ASP A 68 8.76 10.50 17.00
N ILE A 69 7.96 10.48 18.07
CA ILE A 69 6.58 10.00 18.02
C ILE A 69 5.65 11.14 18.41
N ARG A 70 4.63 11.40 17.59
CA ARG A 70 3.60 12.42 17.87
C ARG A 70 2.22 11.82 17.69
N HIS A 71 1.40 11.88 18.72
CA HIS A 71 -0.02 11.53 18.70
C HIS A 71 -0.85 12.81 18.74
N VAL A 72 -1.76 12.98 17.79
CA VAL A 72 -2.63 14.15 17.68
C VAL A 72 -4.07 13.75 18.00
N PHE A 73 -4.72 14.49 18.89
CA PHE A 73 -6.07 14.23 19.36
C PHE A 73 -7.03 15.38 19.00
N GLU A 74 -8.22 15.02 18.55
CA GLU A 74 -9.35 15.91 18.31
C GLU A 74 -10.51 15.46 19.20
N ASP A 75 -11.00 16.34 20.08
CA ASP A 75 -12.06 16.05 21.05
C ASP A 75 -11.83 14.76 21.87
N GLY A 76 -10.57 14.52 22.27
CA GLY A 76 -10.16 13.36 23.06
C GLY A 76 -10.04 12.04 22.28
N ARG A 77 -10.20 12.07 20.96
CA ARG A 77 -10.02 10.92 20.06
C ARG A 77 -8.76 11.11 19.24
N GLU A 78 -7.96 10.07 19.10
CA GLU A 78 -6.74 10.15 18.29
C GLU A 78 -7.13 10.31 16.82
N SER A 79 -6.67 11.37 16.17
CA SER A 79 -6.96 11.62 14.75
C SER A 79 -5.85 11.08 13.86
N CYS A 80 -4.60 11.23 14.31
CA CYS A 80 -3.43 10.72 13.61
C CYS A 80 -2.23 10.54 14.55
N ALA A 81 -1.31 9.67 14.15
CA ALA A 81 0.00 9.50 14.75
C ALA A 81 1.10 9.60 13.70
N GLN A 82 2.23 10.20 14.06
CA GLN A 82 3.41 10.38 13.22
C GLN A 82 4.62 9.76 13.89
N TYR A 83 5.49 9.13 13.10
CA TYR A 83 6.68 8.43 13.57
C TYR A 83 7.87 8.79 12.68
N ASP A 84 8.92 9.32 13.29
CA ASP A 84 10.28 9.39 12.77
C ASP A 84 11.01 8.12 13.26
N MET A 85 11.27 7.20 12.34
CA MET A 85 11.81 5.87 12.62
C MET A 85 13.34 5.84 12.53
N ASN A 86 13.94 6.79 11.80
CA ASN A 86 15.39 6.84 11.58
C ASN A 86 16.10 7.99 12.34
N PHE A 87 15.33 8.85 13.00
CA PHE A 87 15.76 10.00 13.79
C PHE A 87 16.44 11.12 12.99
N ASP A 88 15.95 11.40 11.78
CA ASP A 88 16.46 12.48 10.95
C ASP A 88 15.65 13.78 11.01
N GLY A 89 14.55 13.78 11.79
CA GLY A 89 13.63 14.89 11.97
C GLY A 89 12.51 14.97 10.93
N LEU A 90 12.45 14.02 10.00
CA LEU A 90 11.34 13.85 9.05
C LEU A 90 10.40 12.74 9.52
N VAL A 91 9.14 12.80 9.06
CA VAL A 91 8.13 11.81 9.44
C VAL A 91 8.15 10.69 8.41
N ASP A 92 8.39 9.48 8.88
CA ASP A 92 8.48 8.29 8.03
C ASP A 92 7.14 7.58 7.93
N ILE A 93 6.38 7.54 9.03
CA ILE A 93 5.08 6.88 9.06
C ILE A 93 4.04 7.87 9.56
N THR A 94 2.93 8.00 8.83
CA THR A 94 1.73 8.66 9.34
C THR A 94 0.55 7.70 9.32
N ARG A 95 -0.12 7.57 10.46
CA ARG A 95 -1.31 6.74 10.63
C ARG A 95 -2.51 7.63 10.90
N PHE A 96 -3.62 7.39 10.22
CA PHE A 96 -4.89 8.07 10.41
C PHE A 96 -5.92 7.13 11.02
N PHE A 97 -6.67 7.66 11.99
CA PHE A 97 -7.69 6.91 12.71
C PHE A 97 -9.08 7.40 12.34
N GLY A 98 -10.05 6.49 12.38
CA GLY A 98 -11.46 6.78 12.17
C GLY A 98 -12.08 7.52 13.36
N GLU A 99 -13.38 7.79 13.28
CA GLU A 99 -14.11 8.57 14.29
C GLU A 99 -14.11 7.97 15.70
N ASP A 100 -13.79 6.68 15.82
CA ASP A 100 -13.66 5.95 17.08
C ASP A 100 -12.31 6.19 17.79
N GLY A 101 -11.37 6.86 17.11
CA GLY A 101 -10.05 7.21 17.61
C GLY A 101 -9.08 6.05 17.78
N HIS A 102 -9.34 4.88 17.19
CA HIS A 102 -8.45 3.73 17.28
C HIS A 102 -8.46 2.78 16.07
N THR A 103 -9.51 2.78 15.26
CA THR A 103 -9.52 2.03 13.99
C THR A 103 -8.69 2.78 12.95
N ILE A 104 -7.68 2.11 12.39
CA ILE A 104 -6.88 2.67 11.30
C ILE A 104 -7.74 2.73 10.04
N VAL A 105 -7.74 3.89 9.38
CA VAL A 105 -8.43 4.10 8.09
C VAL A 105 -7.45 4.36 6.95
N GLN A 106 -6.27 4.91 7.25
CA GLN A 106 -5.21 5.13 6.29
C GLN A 106 -3.84 5.07 6.99
N GLU A 107 -2.83 4.59 6.28
CA GLU A 107 -1.44 4.60 6.73
C GLU A 107 -0.50 4.93 5.57
N GLU A 108 0.47 5.77 5.84
CA GLU A 108 1.39 6.40 4.92
C GLU A 108 2.83 6.03 5.35
N HIS A 109 3.68 5.57 4.43
CA HIS A 109 5.09 5.20 4.67
C HIS A 109 6.05 5.88 3.69
N ASP A 110 7.14 6.39 4.23
CA ASP A 110 8.42 6.70 3.58
C ASP A 110 9.40 5.58 3.97
N PHE A 111 9.76 4.74 3.00
CA PHE A 111 10.60 3.56 3.20
C PHE A 111 12.08 3.83 2.92
N ASP A 112 12.41 4.87 2.15
CA ASP A 112 13.79 5.23 1.83
C ASP A 112 14.31 6.45 2.60
N PHE A 113 13.44 7.08 3.39
CA PHE A 113 13.71 8.19 4.30
C PHE A 113 14.16 9.48 3.59
N ASP A 114 13.58 9.78 2.42
CA ASP A 114 13.89 10.99 1.68
C ASP A 114 12.91 12.16 1.99
N GLY A 115 11.94 11.93 2.87
CA GLY A 115 10.85 12.84 3.25
C GLY A 115 9.63 12.74 2.34
N ARG A 116 9.65 11.85 1.35
CA ARG A 116 8.60 11.62 0.36
C ARG A 116 7.93 10.28 0.64
N LEU A 117 6.78 10.04 0.02
CA LEU A 117 5.93 8.93 0.42
C LEU A 117 6.01 7.86 -0.65
N ASP A 118 6.27 6.64 -0.21
CA ASP A 118 6.38 5.48 -1.09
C ASP A 118 5.12 4.63 -1.08
N GLN A 119 4.32 4.69 -0.02
CA GLN A 119 3.14 3.86 0.11
C GLN A 119 1.99 4.54 0.84
N ILE A 120 0.79 4.46 0.27
CA ILE A 120 -0.48 4.71 0.96
C ILE A 120 -1.25 3.39 1.08
N SER A 121 -1.67 3.04 2.29
CA SER A 121 -2.56 1.91 2.59
C SER A 121 -3.91 2.41 3.08
N TYR A 122 -5.01 1.88 2.52
CA TYR A 122 -6.38 2.26 2.88
C TYR A 122 -7.10 1.09 3.54
N TYR A 123 -7.82 1.39 4.62
CA TYR A 123 -8.49 0.39 5.44
C TYR A 123 -9.98 0.72 5.56
N GLU A 124 -10.82 -0.30 5.41
CA GLU A 124 -12.25 -0.23 5.70
C GLU A 124 -12.55 -1.15 6.88
N ASN A 125 -13.12 -0.60 7.97
CA ASN A 125 -13.39 -1.35 9.20
C ASN A 125 -12.15 -2.09 9.77
N GLY A 126 -10.98 -1.44 9.70
CA GLY A 126 -9.70 -1.98 10.20
C GLY A 126 -9.05 -3.01 9.28
N VAL A 127 -9.50 -3.08 8.03
CA VAL A 127 -9.32 -4.22 7.14
C VAL A 127 -8.82 -3.64 5.81
N LEU A 128 -7.59 -4.00 5.42
CA LEU A 128 -6.86 -3.37 4.31
C LEU A 128 -7.49 -3.72 2.96
N VAL A 129 -8.00 -2.70 2.25
CA VAL A 129 -8.73 -2.86 0.99
C VAL A 129 -7.93 -2.39 -0.23
N ARG A 130 -6.97 -1.48 -0.05
CA ARG A 130 -6.21 -0.90 -1.15
C ARG A 130 -4.81 -0.45 -0.74
N LYS A 131 -3.85 -0.57 -1.65
CA LYS A 131 -2.53 0.05 -1.56
C LYS A 131 -2.21 0.83 -2.82
N GLU A 132 -1.47 1.91 -2.64
CA GLU A 132 -0.84 2.71 -3.69
C GLU A 132 0.65 2.74 -3.38
N LEU A 133 1.50 2.41 -4.35
CA LEU A 133 2.94 2.32 -4.18
C LEU A 133 3.69 3.08 -5.27
N ASP A 134 4.69 3.84 -4.85
CA ASP A 134 5.83 4.22 -5.65
C ASP A 134 6.88 3.12 -5.47
N THR A 135 7.13 2.34 -6.52
CA THR A 135 8.01 1.17 -6.44
C THR A 135 9.43 1.47 -6.92
N ASN A 136 9.65 2.66 -7.48
CA ASN A 136 10.93 3.09 -8.04
C ASN A 136 11.52 4.34 -7.34
N PHE A 137 10.81 4.91 -6.37
CA PHE A 137 11.19 6.08 -5.57
C PHE A 137 11.40 7.33 -6.44
N ASP A 138 10.58 7.50 -7.49
CA ASP A 138 10.63 8.67 -8.38
C ASP A 138 9.62 9.78 -7.99
N ASN A 139 8.92 9.57 -6.88
CA ASN A 139 7.87 10.39 -6.30
C ASN A 139 6.56 10.36 -7.05
N ARG A 140 6.28 9.23 -7.69
CA ARG A 140 5.03 8.98 -8.40
C ARG A 140 4.60 7.56 -8.12
N ILE A 141 3.37 7.44 -7.62
CA ILE A 141 2.72 6.13 -7.53
C ILE A 141 2.64 5.52 -8.93
N ASP A 142 3.21 4.33 -9.06
CA ASP A 142 3.23 3.53 -10.28
C ASP A 142 2.45 2.22 -10.15
N THR A 143 2.09 1.82 -8.92
CA THR A 143 1.44 0.55 -8.62
C THR A 143 0.22 0.74 -7.73
N TRP A 144 -0.91 0.13 -8.11
CA TRP A 144 -2.14 0.09 -7.33
C TRP A 144 -2.55 -1.35 -7.07
N VAL A 145 -2.91 -1.67 -5.84
CA VAL A 145 -3.33 -3.02 -5.42
C VAL A 145 -4.66 -2.94 -4.70
N TRP A 146 -5.61 -3.81 -5.08
CA TRP A 146 -6.87 -4.00 -4.39
C TRP A 146 -6.91 -5.37 -3.73
N CYS A 147 -7.51 -5.42 -2.55
CA CYS A 147 -7.54 -6.61 -1.71
C CYS A 147 -8.95 -7.22 -1.63
N ALA A 148 -8.98 -8.55 -1.49
CA ALA A 148 -10.15 -9.37 -1.19
C ALA A 148 -9.81 -10.20 0.06
N GLY A 149 -10.20 -9.74 1.25
CA GLY A 149 -9.69 -10.35 2.46
C GLY A 149 -8.16 -10.15 2.52
N ARG A 150 -7.48 -11.22 2.92
CA ARG A 150 -6.01 -11.31 3.01
C ARG A 150 -5.30 -11.45 1.69
N LEU A 151 -6.04 -11.42 0.59
CA LEU A 151 -5.56 -11.84 -0.72
C LEU A 151 -5.62 -10.66 -1.67
N TYR A 152 -4.70 -10.65 -2.63
CA TYR A 152 -4.81 -9.72 -3.75
C TYR A 152 -6.01 -10.11 -4.61
N ALA A 153 -6.72 -9.10 -5.09
CA ALA A 153 -7.85 -9.25 -6.01
C ALA A 153 -7.49 -8.68 -7.39
N ARG A 154 -6.80 -7.53 -7.39
CA ARG A 154 -6.37 -6.82 -8.59
C ARG A 154 -5.07 -6.08 -8.32
N GLN A 155 -4.21 -6.00 -9.32
CA GLN A 155 -3.06 -5.12 -9.35
C GLN A 155 -3.00 -4.39 -10.69
N GLU A 156 -2.61 -3.13 -10.64
CA GLU A 156 -2.35 -2.28 -11.80
C GLU A 156 -0.96 -1.67 -11.69
N ARG A 157 -0.26 -1.57 -12.83
CA ARG A 157 1.08 -0.97 -12.88
C ARG A 157 1.30 -0.10 -14.10
N ASP A 158 1.97 1.02 -13.90
CA ASP A 158 2.65 1.83 -14.93
C ASP A 158 4.13 1.42 -14.95
N ARG A 159 4.46 0.40 -15.73
CA ARG A 159 5.83 -0.16 -15.78
C ARG A 159 6.81 0.77 -16.48
N HIS A 160 6.32 1.69 -17.30
CA HIS A 160 7.14 2.60 -18.10
C HIS A 160 7.24 4.01 -17.49
N HIS A 161 6.54 4.26 -16.38
CA HIS A 161 6.53 5.52 -15.64
C HIS A 161 6.11 6.72 -16.51
N LEU A 162 5.14 6.49 -17.39
CA LEU A 162 4.62 7.50 -18.33
C LEU A 162 3.35 8.18 -17.82
N GLY A 163 2.96 7.88 -16.58
CA GLY A 163 1.73 8.33 -15.92
C GLY A 163 0.50 7.54 -16.34
N ARG A 164 0.64 6.39 -17.00
CA ARG A 164 -0.48 5.60 -17.53
C ARG A 164 -0.26 4.12 -17.24
N VAL A 165 -1.27 3.47 -16.66
CA VAL A 165 -1.25 2.02 -16.41
C VAL A 165 -1.12 1.28 -17.75
N ASP A 166 -0.21 0.32 -17.78
CA ASP A 166 0.02 -0.57 -18.93
C ASP A 166 -0.09 -2.06 -18.56
N THR A 167 -0.30 -2.36 -17.27
CA THR A 167 -0.42 -3.74 -16.77
C THR A 167 -1.63 -3.86 -15.85
N TRP A 168 -2.42 -4.91 -16.05
CA TRP A 168 -3.55 -5.27 -15.20
C TRP A 168 -3.48 -6.76 -14.86
N GLU A 169 -3.46 -7.09 -13.58
CA GLU A 169 -3.41 -8.45 -13.06
C GLU A 169 -4.62 -8.71 -12.17
N PHE A 170 -5.29 -9.84 -12.38
CA PHE A 170 -6.49 -10.25 -11.64
C PHE A 170 -6.23 -11.58 -10.96
N PHE A 171 -6.69 -11.70 -9.72
CA PHE A 171 -6.40 -12.81 -8.84
C PHE A 171 -7.70 -13.43 -8.31
N ASP A 172 -7.76 -14.75 -8.31
CA ASP A 172 -8.82 -15.52 -7.65
C ASP A 172 -8.18 -16.27 -6.46
N ASP A 173 -8.69 -16.04 -5.25
CA ASP A 173 -8.12 -16.57 -4.00
C ASP A 173 -6.59 -16.34 -3.88
N GLY A 174 -6.12 -15.17 -4.30
CA GLY A 174 -4.71 -14.76 -4.26
C GLY A 174 -3.83 -15.43 -5.32
N VAL A 175 -4.40 -16.24 -6.22
CA VAL A 175 -3.71 -16.86 -7.33
C VAL A 175 -3.96 -16.05 -8.60
N LEU A 176 -2.89 -15.70 -9.33
CA LEU A 176 -3.00 -14.99 -10.60
C LEU A 176 -3.86 -15.79 -11.59
N ARG A 177 -4.99 -15.22 -11.99
CA ARG A 177 -5.92 -15.80 -12.96
C ARG A 177 -5.73 -15.20 -14.35
N GLU A 178 -5.44 -13.90 -14.43
CA GLU A 178 -5.33 -13.20 -15.70
C GLU A 178 -4.35 -12.03 -15.58
N ALA A 179 -3.53 -11.84 -16.61
CA ALA A 179 -2.68 -10.67 -16.76
C ALA A 179 -2.89 -10.09 -18.17
N ARG A 180 -3.00 -8.77 -18.25
CA ARG A 180 -3.13 -7.99 -19.49
C ARG A 180 -2.02 -6.96 -19.54
N TYR A 181 -1.49 -6.73 -20.72
CA TYR A 181 -0.40 -5.80 -20.99
C TYR A 181 -0.75 -4.93 -22.19
N ASP A 182 -0.44 -3.64 -22.11
CA ASP A 182 -0.43 -2.71 -23.24
C ASP A 182 0.99 -2.20 -23.46
N ASP A 183 1.73 -2.87 -24.34
CA ASP A 183 3.12 -2.53 -24.63
C ASP A 183 3.25 -1.36 -25.63
N ASN A 184 2.14 -0.76 -26.10
CA ASN A 184 2.17 0.39 -27.02
C ASN A 184 2.13 1.74 -26.29
N ASN A 185 2.19 1.71 -24.96
CA ASN A 185 2.11 2.87 -24.09
C ASN A 185 3.37 3.75 -24.15
#